data_AF-A0A348WFF2-F1
#
_entry.id   AF-A0A348WFF2-F1
#
_cell.length_a   1.000
_cell.length_b   1.000
_cell.length_c   1.000
_cell.angle_alpha   90.00
_cell.angle_beta   90.00
_cell.angle_gamma   90.00
#
_symmetry.space_group_name_H-M   'P 1'
#
loop_
_entity.id
_entity.type
_entity.pdbx_description
1 polymer ?
#
loop_
_entity_poly.entity_id
_entity_poly.type
_entity_poly.pdbx_seq_one_letter_code
_entity_poly.pdbx_strand_id
1 'polypeptide(L)' 'VTTDGFAEIARAIASLGLPVLNVQEGGYMQTALGDNLARYLGAMAAAV' A
#
# COMPACT_ATOMS: atom_id res chain seq x y z
N VAL A 1 11.04 1.37 5.76
CA VAL A 1 9.57 1.24 5.99
C VAL A 1 9.30 -0.22 6.34
N THR A 2 8.58 -0.49 7.42
CA THR A 2 8.17 -1.85 7.79
C THR A 2 6.98 -2.30 6.95
N THR A 3 6.67 -3.59 6.90
CA THR A 3 5.47 -4.09 6.22
C THR A 3 4.20 -3.43 6.76
N ASP A 4 4.07 -3.26 8.08
CA ASP A 4 2.92 -2.53 8.67
C ASP A 4 2.87 -1.06 8.24
N GLY A 5 4.04 -0.41 8.06
CA GLY A 5 4.12 0.96 7.55
C GLY A 5 3.51 1.13 6.15
N PHE A 6 3.50 0.10 5.31
CA PHE A 6 2.80 0.14 4.02
C PHE A 6 1.27 0.23 4.19
N ALA A 7 0.70 -0.40 5.22
CA ALA A 7 -0.72 -0.22 5.53
C ALA A 7 -1.03 1.18 6.08
N GLU A 8 -0.12 1.77 6.86
CA GLU A 8 -0.29 3.13 7.37
C GLU A 8 -0.31 4.16 6.24
N ILE A 9 0.61 4.02 5.27
CA ILE A 9 0.64 4.85 4.06
C ILE A 9 -0.68 4.72 3.27
N ALA A 10 -1.14 3.49 3.04
CA ALA A 10 -2.41 3.23 2.35
C ALA A 10 -3.60 3.92 3.04
N ARG A 11 -3.73 3.78 4.37
CA ARG A 11 -4.82 4.43 5.12
C ARG A 11 -4.75 5.94 5.04
N ALA A 12 -3.55 6.51 5.09
CA ALA A 12 -3.36 7.96 4.96
C ALA A 12 -3.81 8.47 3.58
N ILE A 13 -3.48 7.76 2.50
CA ILE A 13 -3.94 8.09 1.14
C ILE A 13 -5.47 7.94 1.03
N ALA A 14 -6.02 6.81 1.47
CA ALA A 14 -7.45 6.55 1.41
C ALA A 14 -8.28 7.57 2.21
N SER A 15 -7.74 8.09 3.33
CA SER A 15 -8.41 9.11 4.16
C SER A 15 -8.70 10.42 3.43
N LEU A 16 -8.09 10.65 2.25
CA LEU A 16 -8.39 11.81 1.41
C LEU A 16 -9.77 11.73 0.75
N GLY A 17 -10.41 10.56 0.72
CA GLY A 17 -11.77 10.38 0.19
C GLY A 17 -11.88 10.62 -1.33
N LEU A 18 -10.78 10.46 -2.07
CA LEU A 18 -10.73 10.64 -3.52
C LEU A 18 -10.63 9.28 -4.24
N PRO A 19 -11.11 9.16 -5.49
CA PRO A 19 -10.82 8.00 -6.32
C PRO A 19 -9.32 7.84 -6.54
N VAL A 20 -8.78 6.65 -6.25
CA VAL A 20 -7.33 6.36 -6.35
C VAL A 20 -7.06 5.32 -7.44
N LEU A 21 -6.17 5.65 -8.37
CA LEU A 21 -5.53 4.70 -9.28
C LEU A 21 -4.13 4.37 -8.74
N ASN A 22 -3.90 3.10 -8.41
CA ASN A 22 -2.57 2.63 -8.00
C ASN A 22 -1.76 2.22 -9.24
N VAL A 23 -0.56 2.79 -9.40
CA VAL A 23 0.38 2.48 -10.48
C VAL A 23 1.64 1.89 -9.86
N GLN A 24 2.00 0.68 -10.27
CA GLN A 24 3.20 0.00 -9.75
C GLN A 24 4.45 0.60 -10.39
N GLU A 25 5.35 1.09 -9.55
CA GLU A 25 6.65 1.66 -9.93
C GLU A 25 7.78 0.71 -9.50
N GLY A 26 8.79 1.24 -8.81
CA GLY A 26 9.90 0.48 -8.26
C GLY A 26 9.56 -0.41 -7.06
N GLY A 27 10.59 -1.11 -6.61
CA GLY A 27 10.49 -2.22 -5.67
C GLY A 27 11.48 -3.28 -6.13
N TYR A 28 12.76 -3.11 -5.76
CA TYR A 28 13.82 -4.00 -6.21
C TYR A 28 13.67 -5.39 -5.60
N MET A 29 14.37 -6.38 -6.19
CA MET A 29 14.31 -7.77 -5.74
C MET A 29 14.73 -7.90 -4.27
N GLN A 30 13.72 -8.13 -3.43
CA GLN A 30 13.87 -8.41 -2.00
C GLN A 30 12.73 -9.35 -1.56
N THR A 31 12.97 -10.12 -0.52
CA THR A 31 12.01 -11.12 -0.02
C THR A 31 10.70 -10.51 0.47
N ALA A 32 10.74 -9.30 1.02
CA ALA A 32 9.56 -8.62 1.56
C ALA A 32 8.73 -7.86 0.51
N LEU A 33 9.14 -7.84 -0.77
CA LEU A 33 8.47 -7.02 -1.80
C LEU A 33 6.98 -7.40 -1.95
N GLY A 34 6.69 -8.71 -2.01
CA GLY A 34 5.32 -9.21 -2.09
C GLY A 34 4.49 -8.85 -0.87
N ASP A 35 5.03 -9.08 0.33
CA ASP A 35 4.32 -8.80 1.58
C ASP A 35 4.02 -7.30 1.76
N ASN A 36 4.96 -6.44 1.36
CA ASN A 36 4.79 -4.99 1.41
C ASN A 36 3.68 -4.53 0.46
N LEU A 37 3.67 -5.01 -0.78
CA LEU A 37 2.63 -4.67 -1.76
C LEU A 37 1.26 -5.20 -1.34
N ALA A 38 1.19 -6.45 -0.88
CA ALA A 38 -0.04 -7.05 -0.39
C ALA A 38 -0.61 -6.29 0.82
N ARG A 39 0.27 -5.87 1.74
CA ARG A 39 -0.15 -5.11 2.93
C ARG A 39 -0.66 -3.72 2.58
N TYR A 40 -0.04 -3.03 1.63
CA TYR A 40 -0.53 -1.76 1.08
C TYR A 40 -1.91 -1.93 0.42
N LEU A 41 -2.03 -2.83 -0.55
CA LEU A 41 -3.26 -3.02 -1.33
C LEU A 41 -4.44 -3.49 -0.47
N GLY A 42 -4.19 -4.38 0.50
CA GLY A 42 -5.21 -4.83 1.44
C GLY A 42 -5.75 -3.69 2.31
N ALA A 43 -4.88 -2.79 2.78
CA ALA A 43 -5.29 -1.63 3.55
C ALA A 43 -6.01 -0.57 2.70
N MET A 44 -5.62 -0.39 1.42
CA MET A 44 -6.37 0.46 0.48
C MET A 44 -7.79 -0.08 0.25
N ALA A 45 -7.94 -1.37 0.00
CA ALA A 45 -9.25 -1.98 -0.28
C ALA A 45 -10.20 -1.97 0.93
N ALA A 46 -9.67 -2.08 2.14
CA ALA A 46 -10.47 -2.05 3.36
C ALA A 46 -10.98 -0.65 3.75
N ALA A 47 -10.47 0.40 3.11
CA ALA A 47 -10.83 1.79 3.38
C ALA A 47 -11.88 2.36 2.41
N VAL A 48 -12.37 1.55 1.46
CA VAL A 48 -13.44 1.89 0.49
C VAL A 48 -14.78 1.35 0.97
#